data_AF-A0A7D4AV92-F1
#
_entry.id   AF-A0A7D4AV92-F1
#
_cell.length_a   1.000
_cell.length_b   1.000
_cell.length_c   1.000
_cell.angle_alpha   90.00
_cell.angle_beta   90.00
_cell.angle_gamma   90.00
#
_symmetry.space_group_name_H-M   'P 1'
#
loop_
_entity.id
_entity.type
_entity.pdbx_description
1 polymer ?
#
loop_
_entity_poly.entity_id
_entity_poly.type
_entity_poly.pdbx_seq_one_letter_code
_entity_poly.pdbx_strand_id
1 'polypeptide(L)'
;MLHAAGHLNEAQQQLRLLAQARQSEGKSLPQTAGQLASQPWFSQVHTPDKTIAATLLATAEEAAYGDLPWQSVALQYIEDEQPDKPALARLLPIGEGVRPLNVPLKKYRWLSKSPVGTPLQVKCESVAGRLKVVLLQQRPTGTLWDVVPAQIAVVTNLSPDKARAFFTAAPGQYGAIQLAEVNLGSIQPGDSVQVRLLAREKDGVVRHTVLAAESTSATAPASVCRSFKGPLRLHAKGFGFADNIFLPPHVITQWGLAEGNEVSGWAALTHNRVKSKDEWSAVRIDSRLTEVC
;
A
#
# COMPACT_ATOMS: atom_id res chain seq x y z
N MET A 1 9.61 -38.55 -22.45
CA MET A 1 10.79 -38.13 -21.66
C MET A 1 10.68 -38.48 -20.17
N LEU A 2 9.56 -38.24 -19.46
CA LEU A 2 9.44 -38.56 -18.02
C LEU A 2 9.62 -40.05 -17.65
N HIS A 3 8.93 -40.96 -18.35
CA HIS A 3 9.08 -42.40 -18.11
C HIS A 3 10.53 -42.87 -18.34
N ALA A 4 11.17 -42.42 -19.44
CA ALA A 4 12.55 -42.76 -19.77
C ALA A 4 13.58 -42.17 -18.78
N ALA A 5 13.24 -41.06 -18.13
CA ALA A 5 14.06 -40.42 -17.09
C ALA A 5 13.82 -40.99 -15.67
N GLY A 6 12.97 -42.01 -15.52
CA GLY A 6 12.69 -42.65 -14.24
C GLY A 6 11.66 -41.93 -13.36
N HIS A 7 11.01 -40.86 -13.85
CA HIS A 7 9.97 -40.12 -13.14
C HIS A 7 8.60 -40.79 -13.33
N LEU A 8 8.47 -41.99 -12.75
CA LEU A 8 7.35 -42.89 -13.00
C LEU A 8 6.02 -42.37 -12.43
N ASN A 9 6.02 -41.68 -11.28
CA ASN A 9 4.78 -41.09 -10.74
C ASN A 9 4.21 -40.02 -11.69
N GLU A 10 5.04 -39.06 -12.08
CA GLU A 10 4.66 -37.93 -12.93
C GLU A 10 4.23 -38.43 -14.33
N ALA A 11 4.95 -39.41 -14.87
CA ALA A 11 4.57 -40.07 -16.12
C ALA A 11 3.19 -40.75 -16.01
N GLN A 12 2.93 -41.46 -14.90
CA GLN A 12 1.63 -42.11 -14.64
C GLN A 12 0.50 -41.07 -14.58
N GLN A 13 0.71 -39.96 -13.87
CA GLN A 13 -0.28 -38.88 -13.74
C GLN A 13 -0.60 -38.22 -15.09
N GLN A 14 0.43 -37.89 -15.89
CA GLN A 14 0.24 -37.28 -17.20
C GLN A 14 -0.53 -38.19 -18.17
N LEU A 15 -0.25 -39.50 -18.15
CA LEU A 15 -0.99 -40.48 -18.95
C LEU A 15 -2.46 -40.58 -18.51
N ARG A 16 -2.74 -40.53 -17.20
CA ARG A 16 -4.13 -40.51 -16.68
C ARG A 16 -4.87 -39.25 -17.09
N LEU A 17 -4.25 -38.08 -16.98
CA LEU A 17 -4.84 -36.80 -17.40
C LEU A 17 -5.12 -36.80 -18.92
N LEU A 18 -4.17 -37.29 -19.72
CA LEU A 18 -4.36 -37.45 -21.16
C LEU A 18 -5.52 -38.38 -21.48
N ALA A 19 -5.64 -39.52 -20.80
CA ALA A 19 -6.74 -40.46 -20.99
C ALA A 19 -8.10 -39.81 -20.66
N GLN A 20 -8.19 -39.10 -19.52
CA GLN A 20 -9.40 -38.40 -19.11
C GLN A 20 -9.81 -37.31 -20.12
N ALA A 21 -8.87 -36.48 -20.56
CA ALA A 21 -9.14 -35.43 -21.55
C ALA A 21 -9.58 -36.00 -22.91
N ARG A 22 -8.96 -37.09 -23.36
CA ARG A 22 -9.36 -37.78 -24.60
C ARG A 22 -10.74 -38.41 -24.48
N GLN A 23 -11.04 -39.03 -23.34
CA GLN A 23 -12.35 -39.62 -23.08
C GLN A 23 -13.46 -38.57 -23.05
N SER A 24 -13.23 -37.39 -22.44
CA SER A 24 -14.21 -36.30 -22.46
C SER A 24 -14.46 -35.74 -23.88
N GLU A 25 -13.50 -35.90 -24.78
CA GLU A 25 -13.63 -35.56 -26.21
C GLU A 25 -14.15 -36.74 -27.07
N GLY A 26 -14.44 -37.91 -26.48
CA GLY A 26 -14.86 -39.11 -27.21
C GLY A 26 -13.76 -39.72 -28.11
N LYS A 27 -12.48 -39.41 -27.86
CA LYS A 27 -11.34 -39.87 -28.67
C LYS A 27 -10.56 -40.97 -27.96
N SER A 28 -9.96 -41.87 -28.73
CA SER A 28 -9.04 -42.89 -28.21
C SER A 28 -7.67 -42.31 -27.86
N LEU A 29 -6.93 -42.99 -26.98
CA LEU A 29 -5.55 -42.65 -26.68
C LEU A 29 -4.65 -42.84 -27.91
N PRO A 30 -3.64 -41.98 -28.11
CA PRO A 30 -2.58 -42.24 -29.09
C PRO A 30 -1.89 -43.58 -28.83
N GLN A 31 -1.51 -44.30 -29.88
CA GLN A 31 -0.94 -45.66 -29.79
C GLN A 31 0.24 -45.74 -28.81
N THR A 32 1.18 -44.80 -28.88
CA THR A 32 2.36 -44.75 -28.00
C THR A 32 1.98 -44.55 -26.52
N ALA A 33 0.95 -43.74 -26.24
CA ALA A 33 0.45 -43.54 -24.89
C ALA A 33 -0.27 -44.80 -24.37
N GLY A 34 -1.03 -45.47 -25.23
CA GLY A 34 -1.67 -46.75 -24.92
C GLY A 34 -0.64 -47.84 -24.57
N GLN A 35 0.44 -47.94 -25.36
CA GLN A 35 1.55 -48.88 -25.12
C GLN A 35 2.27 -48.61 -23.80
N LEU A 36 2.47 -47.34 -23.43
CA LEU A 36 3.08 -46.98 -22.14
C LEU A 36 2.13 -47.30 -20.97
N ALA A 37 0.85 -47.03 -21.11
CA ALA A 37 -0.16 -47.29 -20.08
C ALA A 37 -0.41 -48.79 -19.84
N SER A 38 -0.10 -49.67 -20.80
CA SER A 38 -0.23 -51.12 -20.64
C SER A 38 0.95 -51.80 -19.95
N GLN A 39 2.01 -51.07 -19.59
CA GLN A 39 3.21 -51.64 -18.97
C GLN A 39 3.03 -51.86 -17.45
N PRO A 40 3.70 -52.85 -16.83
CA PRO A 40 3.51 -53.19 -15.41
C PRO A 40 3.73 -52.04 -14.43
N TRP A 41 4.66 -51.12 -14.73
CA TRP A 41 4.94 -49.97 -13.88
C TRP A 41 3.73 -49.04 -13.73
N PHE A 42 2.84 -48.98 -14.72
CA PHE A 42 1.68 -48.06 -14.70
C PHE A 42 0.63 -48.45 -13.65
N SER A 43 0.60 -49.70 -13.21
CA SER A 43 -0.30 -50.17 -12.14
C SER A 43 0.32 -50.07 -10.74
N GLN A 44 1.61 -49.74 -10.64
CA GLN A 44 2.32 -49.65 -9.36
C GLN A 44 2.13 -48.29 -8.68
N VAL A 45 2.33 -48.27 -7.36
CA VAL A 45 2.36 -47.04 -6.57
C VAL A 45 3.78 -46.49 -6.59
N HIS A 46 3.92 -45.26 -7.08
CA HIS A 46 5.19 -44.53 -7.11
C HIS A 46 5.13 -43.35 -6.15
N THR A 47 6.24 -42.99 -5.54
CA THR A 47 6.32 -41.79 -4.68
C THR A 47 6.44 -40.54 -5.56
N PRO A 48 5.71 -39.45 -5.29
CA PRO A 48 5.85 -38.20 -6.04
C PRO A 48 7.22 -37.57 -5.83
N ASP A 49 7.87 -37.14 -6.92
CA ASP A 49 9.08 -36.33 -6.87
C ASP A 49 8.69 -34.85 -6.89
N LYS A 50 8.73 -34.22 -5.71
CA LYS A 50 8.35 -32.81 -5.55
C LYS A 50 9.23 -31.86 -6.39
N THR A 51 10.49 -32.21 -6.62
CA THR A 51 11.45 -31.39 -7.37
C THR A 51 11.09 -31.39 -8.86
N ILE A 52 10.77 -32.56 -9.39
CA ILE A 52 10.36 -32.72 -10.80
C ILE A 52 8.99 -32.13 -11.03
N ALA A 53 8.04 -32.35 -10.12
CA ALA A 53 6.73 -31.71 -10.18
C ALA A 53 6.85 -30.17 -10.21
N ALA A 54 7.72 -29.59 -9.39
CA ALA A 54 7.99 -28.15 -9.39
C ALA A 54 8.63 -27.68 -10.71
N THR A 55 9.57 -28.45 -11.25
CA THR A 55 10.26 -28.13 -12.53
C THR A 55 9.29 -28.17 -13.72
N LEU A 56 8.44 -29.20 -13.78
CA LEU A 56 7.40 -29.32 -14.82
C LEU A 56 6.38 -28.20 -14.73
N LEU A 57 5.95 -27.84 -13.51
CA LEU A 57 5.05 -26.71 -13.29
C LEU A 57 5.69 -25.41 -13.80
N ALA A 58 6.93 -25.11 -13.41
CA ALA A 58 7.64 -23.92 -13.86
C ALA A 58 7.78 -23.88 -15.39
N THR A 59 8.08 -25.02 -16.02
CA THR A 59 8.17 -25.14 -17.49
C THR A 59 6.81 -24.88 -18.15
N ALA A 60 5.72 -25.41 -17.58
CA ALA A 60 4.38 -25.19 -18.09
C ALA A 60 3.92 -23.74 -17.92
N GLU A 61 4.24 -23.11 -16.78
CA GLU A 61 3.96 -21.70 -16.52
C GLU A 61 4.72 -20.78 -17.48
N GLU A 62 5.98 -21.08 -17.76
CA GLU A 62 6.78 -20.34 -18.74
C GLU A 62 6.24 -20.52 -20.16
N ALA A 63 5.89 -21.75 -20.57
CA ALA A 63 5.29 -21.99 -21.88
C ALA A 63 3.91 -21.32 -22.06
N ALA A 64 3.11 -21.24 -21.00
CA ALA A 64 1.76 -20.67 -21.05
C ALA A 64 1.75 -19.14 -20.92
N TYR A 65 2.62 -18.58 -20.08
CA TYR A 65 2.55 -17.19 -19.65
C TYR A 65 3.86 -16.42 -19.80
N GLY A 66 4.90 -17.02 -20.40
CA GLY A 66 6.24 -16.45 -20.58
C GLY A 66 6.21 -15.05 -21.18
N ASP A 67 5.40 -14.86 -22.22
CA ASP A 67 5.28 -13.61 -22.99
C ASP A 67 4.49 -12.50 -22.27
N LEU A 68 3.78 -12.80 -21.18
CA LEU A 68 3.04 -11.78 -20.43
C LEU A 68 4.00 -10.89 -19.63
N PRO A 69 3.81 -9.57 -19.62
CA PRO A 69 4.68 -8.67 -18.86
C PRO A 69 4.43 -8.80 -17.36
N TRP A 70 5.52 -8.71 -16.58
CA TRP A 70 5.41 -8.54 -15.14
C TRP A 70 4.91 -7.13 -14.78
N GLN A 71 3.92 -7.08 -13.91
CA GLN A 71 3.38 -5.83 -13.36
C GLN A 71 3.66 -5.78 -11.87
N SER A 72 4.10 -4.61 -11.41
CA SER A 72 4.44 -4.38 -10.01
C SER A 72 3.19 -4.11 -9.19
N VAL A 73 3.04 -4.81 -8.06
CA VAL A 73 1.92 -4.65 -7.12
C VAL A 73 2.43 -4.74 -5.69
N ALA A 74 1.67 -4.22 -4.73
CA ALA A 74 1.93 -4.43 -3.30
C ALA A 74 0.77 -5.21 -2.65
N LEU A 75 1.07 -6.03 -1.64
CA LEU A 75 0.03 -6.65 -0.82
C LEU A 75 -0.73 -5.56 -0.04
N GLN A 76 -1.99 -5.30 -0.38
CA GLN A 76 -2.75 -4.21 0.24
C GLN A 76 -3.34 -4.60 1.59
N TYR A 77 -4.05 -5.74 1.62
CA TYR A 77 -4.57 -6.39 2.83
C TYR A 77 -5.08 -7.79 2.48
N ILE A 78 -5.40 -8.57 3.49
CA ILE A 78 -6.02 -9.89 3.37
C ILE A 78 -7.46 -9.80 3.88
N GLU A 79 -8.40 -10.29 3.08
CA GLU A 79 -9.79 -10.51 3.45
C GLU A 79 -9.93 -11.93 4.00
N ASP A 80 -10.43 -12.03 5.23
CA ASP A 80 -10.71 -13.32 5.86
C ASP A 80 -11.85 -14.06 5.16
N GLU A 81 -11.87 -15.38 5.36
CA GLU A 81 -12.94 -16.25 4.86
C GLU A 81 -14.27 -15.92 5.53
N GLN A 82 -15.33 -15.84 4.71
CA GLN A 82 -16.71 -15.71 5.15
C GLN A 82 -17.48 -16.96 4.71
N PRO A 83 -18.65 -17.29 5.31
CA PRO A 83 -19.41 -18.49 4.97
C PRO A 83 -19.64 -18.70 3.46
N ASP A 84 -19.83 -17.62 2.71
CA ASP A 84 -20.10 -17.66 1.27
C ASP A 84 -18.95 -17.14 0.39
N LYS A 85 -17.82 -16.72 0.99
CA LYS A 85 -16.71 -16.10 0.25
C LYS A 85 -15.35 -16.60 0.72
N PRO A 86 -14.49 -17.10 -0.19
CA PRO A 86 -13.16 -17.55 0.17
C PRO A 86 -12.29 -16.37 0.62
N ALA A 87 -11.29 -16.65 1.47
CA ALA A 87 -10.27 -15.66 1.80
C ALA A 87 -9.52 -15.17 0.55
N LEU A 88 -9.34 -13.87 0.42
CA LEU A 88 -8.70 -13.21 -0.72
C LEU A 88 -7.53 -12.34 -0.24
N ALA A 89 -6.46 -12.30 -1.01
CA ALA A 89 -5.45 -11.25 -0.87
C ALA A 89 -5.74 -10.17 -1.92
N ARG A 90 -5.85 -8.93 -1.47
CA ARG A 90 -6.00 -7.76 -2.34
C ARG A 90 -4.63 -7.16 -2.64
N LEU A 91 -4.37 -6.94 -3.91
CA LEU A 91 -3.11 -6.45 -4.45
C LEU A 91 -3.33 -5.05 -5.05
N LEU A 92 -2.48 -4.10 -4.68
CA LEU A 92 -2.52 -2.73 -5.17
C LEU A 92 -1.50 -2.56 -6.30
N PRO A 93 -1.91 -2.32 -7.55
CA PRO A 93 -0.99 -2.01 -8.63
C PRO A 93 -0.36 -0.63 -8.49
N ILE A 94 0.71 -0.41 -9.24
CA ILE A 94 1.29 0.93 -9.43
C ILE A 94 0.33 1.83 -10.21
N GLY A 95 0.26 3.10 -9.83
CA GLY A 95 -0.51 4.14 -10.50
C GLY A 95 -1.78 4.54 -9.76
N GLU A 96 -2.13 5.82 -9.87
CA GLU A 96 -3.35 6.36 -9.27
C GLU A 96 -4.61 5.89 -10.01
N GLY A 97 -5.69 5.64 -9.27
CA GLY A 97 -6.98 5.21 -9.84
C GLY A 97 -7.01 3.78 -10.40
N VAL A 98 -5.89 3.05 -10.36
CA VAL A 98 -5.84 1.67 -10.85
C VAL A 98 -6.64 0.75 -9.93
N ARG A 99 -7.50 -0.08 -10.52
CA ARG A 99 -8.33 -1.02 -9.76
C ARG A 99 -7.44 -2.08 -9.11
N PRO A 100 -7.59 -2.32 -7.80
CA PRO A 100 -6.91 -3.42 -7.14
C PRO A 100 -7.28 -4.79 -7.72
N LEU A 101 -6.34 -5.71 -7.64
CA LEU A 101 -6.50 -7.11 -8.07
C LEU A 101 -6.76 -7.98 -6.85
N ASN A 102 -7.48 -9.09 -7.03
CA ASN A 102 -7.72 -10.06 -5.96
C ASN A 102 -7.22 -11.44 -6.37
N VAL A 103 -6.56 -12.13 -5.46
CA VAL A 103 -6.14 -13.52 -5.65
C VAL A 103 -6.67 -14.41 -4.51
N PRO A 104 -7.09 -15.65 -4.79
CA PRO A 104 -7.48 -16.58 -3.74
C PRO A 104 -6.30 -16.91 -2.82
N LEU A 105 -6.47 -16.68 -1.51
CA LEU A 105 -5.41 -16.94 -0.52
C LEU A 105 -5.01 -18.42 -0.48
N LYS A 106 -5.95 -19.34 -0.77
CA LYS A 106 -5.69 -20.78 -0.85
C LYS A 106 -4.60 -21.14 -1.88
N LYS A 107 -4.50 -20.40 -2.99
CA LYS A 107 -3.47 -20.60 -4.03
C LYS A 107 -2.12 -20.03 -3.58
N TYR A 108 -2.13 -18.96 -2.79
CA TYR A 108 -0.95 -18.19 -2.39
C TYR A 108 -0.83 -18.07 -0.87
N ARG A 109 -0.84 -19.21 -0.17
CA ARG A 109 -0.85 -19.26 1.31
C ARG A 109 0.33 -18.56 1.97
N TRP A 110 1.45 -18.39 1.27
CA TRP A 110 2.63 -17.69 1.78
C TRP A 110 2.37 -16.18 1.99
N LEU A 111 1.33 -15.61 1.37
CA LEU A 111 0.95 -14.21 1.59
C LEU A 111 0.49 -13.95 3.02
N SER A 112 -0.10 -14.92 3.73
CA SER A 112 -0.54 -14.71 5.12
C SER A 112 0.61 -14.49 6.10
N LYS A 113 1.83 -14.84 5.71
CA LYS A 113 3.06 -14.59 6.46
C LYS A 113 3.81 -13.34 5.99
N SER A 114 3.32 -12.70 4.94
CA SER A 114 3.94 -11.51 4.35
C SER A 114 3.31 -10.26 4.95
N PRO A 115 4.11 -9.26 5.37
CA PRO A 115 3.55 -8.02 5.89
C PRO A 115 2.74 -7.29 4.81
N VAL A 116 1.73 -6.54 5.23
CA VAL A 116 1.05 -5.59 4.35
C VAL A 116 2.07 -4.60 3.78
N GLY A 117 1.91 -4.25 2.51
CA GLY A 117 2.86 -3.48 1.72
C GLY A 117 3.92 -4.32 1.01
N THR A 118 4.00 -5.64 1.24
CA THR A 118 5.00 -6.51 0.61
C THR A 118 5.08 -6.28 -0.90
N PRO A 119 6.28 -6.05 -1.46
CA PRO A 119 6.47 -5.86 -2.90
C PRO A 119 6.31 -7.18 -3.65
N LEU A 120 5.41 -7.18 -4.62
CA LEU A 120 5.01 -8.34 -5.39
C LEU A 120 5.03 -8.00 -6.87
N GLN A 121 4.97 -9.04 -7.70
CA GLN A 121 4.74 -8.88 -9.13
C GLN A 121 3.80 -9.95 -9.66
N VAL A 122 2.97 -9.56 -10.62
CA VAL A 122 1.95 -10.41 -11.23
C VAL A 122 2.07 -10.43 -12.74
N LYS A 123 1.68 -11.55 -13.35
CA LYS A 123 1.29 -11.60 -14.76
C LYS A 123 -0.24 -11.70 -14.82
N CYS A 124 -0.83 -10.94 -15.73
CA CYS A 124 -2.27 -10.82 -15.86
C CYS A 124 -2.72 -11.09 -17.29
N GLU A 125 -3.88 -11.72 -17.42
CA GLU A 125 -4.61 -11.85 -18.69
C GLU A 125 -5.92 -11.08 -18.64
N SER A 126 -6.38 -10.57 -19.78
CA SER A 126 -7.71 -9.98 -19.89
C SER A 126 -8.73 -11.07 -20.23
N VAL A 127 -9.65 -11.35 -19.31
CA VAL A 127 -10.74 -12.31 -19.50
C VAL A 127 -12.06 -11.57 -19.36
N ALA A 128 -12.83 -11.49 -20.45
CA ALA A 128 -14.11 -10.75 -20.51
C ALA A 128 -13.98 -9.30 -19.98
N GLY A 129 -12.90 -8.61 -20.35
CA GLY A 129 -12.63 -7.22 -19.94
C GLY A 129 -12.18 -7.04 -18.50
N ARG A 130 -11.88 -8.12 -17.77
CA ARG A 130 -11.34 -8.08 -16.40
C ARG A 130 -9.93 -8.67 -16.38
N LEU A 131 -9.03 -8.01 -15.66
CA LEU A 131 -7.70 -8.54 -15.42
C LEU A 131 -7.77 -9.70 -14.43
N LYS A 132 -7.24 -10.86 -14.84
CA LYS A 132 -7.10 -12.05 -14.02
C LYS A 132 -5.62 -12.32 -13.78
N VAL A 133 -5.23 -12.45 -12.52
CA VAL A 133 -3.87 -12.83 -12.15
C VAL A 133 -3.66 -14.32 -12.44
N VAL A 134 -2.67 -14.62 -13.30
CA VAL A 134 -2.29 -16.00 -13.65
C VAL A 134 -1.07 -16.46 -12.86
N LEU A 135 -0.10 -15.57 -12.69
CA LEU A 135 1.12 -15.78 -11.89
C LEU A 135 1.30 -14.65 -10.90
N LEU A 136 1.81 -15.00 -9.72
CA LEU A 136 2.13 -14.08 -8.64
C LEU A 136 3.38 -14.58 -7.92
N GLN A 137 4.34 -13.69 -7.73
CA GLN A 137 5.54 -13.97 -6.96
C GLN A 137 6.00 -12.73 -6.19
N GLN A 138 6.90 -12.94 -5.23
CA GLN A 138 7.59 -11.84 -4.57
C GLN A 138 8.45 -11.08 -5.58
N ARG A 139 8.61 -9.77 -5.37
CA ARG A 139 9.52 -8.92 -6.14
C ARG A 139 10.74 -8.59 -5.25
N PRO A 140 11.88 -9.30 -5.41
CA PRO A 140 12.99 -9.20 -4.46
C PRO A 140 13.64 -7.81 -4.39
N THR A 141 13.57 -7.03 -5.47
CA THR A 141 14.15 -5.70 -5.57
C THR A 141 13.28 -4.60 -4.97
N GLY A 142 12.06 -4.93 -4.53
CA GLY A 142 11.11 -3.96 -4.02
C GLY A 142 11.25 -3.69 -2.53
N THR A 143 10.57 -2.64 -2.07
CA THR A 143 10.41 -2.30 -0.65
C THR A 143 8.94 -2.18 -0.29
N LEU A 144 8.61 -2.10 1.01
CA LEU A 144 7.22 -2.01 1.43
C LEU A 144 6.54 -0.77 0.82
N TRP A 145 5.37 -0.98 0.21
CA TRP A 145 4.55 0.05 -0.42
C TRP A 145 5.22 0.85 -1.55
N ASP A 146 6.26 0.29 -2.17
CA ASP A 146 7.01 0.92 -3.26
C ASP A 146 6.20 1.19 -4.55
N VAL A 147 4.97 0.69 -4.65
CA VAL A 147 4.02 0.99 -5.75
C VAL A 147 3.24 2.29 -5.56
N VAL A 148 3.32 2.93 -4.39
CA VAL A 148 2.68 4.21 -4.09
C VAL A 148 3.76 5.21 -3.73
N PRO A 149 3.90 6.36 -4.40
CA PRO A 149 4.98 7.31 -4.12
C PRO A 149 4.94 7.81 -2.66
N ALA A 150 6.13 7.97 -2.08
CA ALA A 150 6.27 8.65 -0.80
C ALA A 150 6.27 10.15 -1.01
N GLN A 151 5.70 10.88 -0.06
CA GLN A 151 5.72 12.34 -0.04
C GLN A 151 5.95 12.86 1.38
N ILE A 152 6.57 14.02 1.48
CA ILE A 152 6.83 14.66 2.78
C ILE A 152 5.62 15.51 3.15
N ALA A 153 5.06 15.22 4.32
CA ALA A 153 3.97 15.97 4.92
C ALA A 153 4.44 16.67 6.20
N VAL A 154 3.74 17.74 6.58
CA VAL A 154 3.94 18.42 7.86
C VAL A 154 2.86 18.02 8.84
N VAL A 155 3.22 17.72 10.08
CA VAL A 155 2.26 17.52 11.17
C VAL A 155 1.67 18.87 11.56
N THR A 156 0.35 18.98 11.46
CA THR A 156 -0.36 20.23 11.74
C THR A 156 -0.88 20.30 13.16
N ASN A 157 -1.30 19.16 13.72
CA ASN A 157 -1.81 19.07 15.08
C ASN A 157 -1.74 17.64 15.60
N LEU A 158 -1.82 17.49 16.92
CA LEU A 158 -2.05 16.22 17.58
C LEU A 158 -3.47 16.18 18.15
N SER A 159 -4.10 15.01 18.17
CA SER A 159 -5.33 14.85 18.94
C SER A 159 -5.06 15.04 20.44
N PRO A 160 -6.06 15.42 21.26
CA PRO A 160 -5.87 15.66 22.69
C PRO A 160 -5.30 14.46 23.46
N ASP A 161 -5.69 13.24 23.06
CA ASP A 161 -5.19 11.96 23.57
C ASP A 161 -3.83 11.56 22.98
N LYS A 162 -3.29 12.34 22.03
CA LYS A 162 -2.09 12.09 21.24
C LYS A 162 -2.10 10.73 20.52
N ALA A 163 -3.27 10.14 20.29
CA ALA A 163 -3.39 8.89 19.52
C ALA A 163 -3.25 9.12 18.01
N ARG A 164 -3.47 10.35 17.54
CA ARG A 164 -3.45 10.72 16.12
C ARG A 164 -2.61 11.97 15.87
N ALA A 165 -1.79 11.91 14.83
CA ALA A 165 -1.13 13.08 14.26
C ALA A 165 -1.83 13.49 12.97
N PHE A 166 -2.38 14.70 12.93
CA PHE A 166 -2.95 15.30 11.73
C PHE A 166 -1.83 15.88 10.88
N PHE A 167 -1.94 15.78 9.57
CA PHE A 167 -0.92 16.28 8.65
C PHE A 167 -1.52 16.90 7.38
N THR A 168 -0.67 17.67 6.69
CA THR A 168 -0.91 18.16 5.34
C THR A 168 0.26 17.76 4.45
N ALA A 169 -0.02 16.99 3.39
CA ALA A 169 0.98 16.55 2.41
C ALA A 169 1.06 17.48 1.19
N ALA A 170 -0.10 17.97 0.75
CA ALA A 170 -0.28 18.94 -0.33
C ALA A 170 -1.60 19.70 -0.10
N PRO A 171 -1.85 20.84 -0.77
CA PRO A 171 -3.18 21.44 -0.80
C PRO A 171 -4.23 20.40 -1.23
N GLY A 172 -5.31 20.26 -0.46
CA GLY A 172 -6.33 19.22 -0.65
C GLY A 172 -5.98 17.83 -0.11
N GLN A 173 -4.73 17.58 0.29
CA GLN A 173 -4.26 16.29 0.80
C GLN A 173 -3.98 16.35 2.29
N TYR A 174 -5.05 16.23 3.07
CA TYR A 174 -5.00 16.15 4.53
C TYR A 174 -5.30 14.73 5.00
N GLY A 175 -4.78 14.37 6.17
CA GLY A 175 -5.07 13.09 6.79
C GLY A 175 -4.73 13.06 8.27
N ALA A 176 -4.87 11.87 8.83
CA ALA A 176 -4.43 11.58 10.18
C ALA A 176 -3.66 10.25 10.17
N ILE A 177 -2.55 10.21 10.89
CA ILE A 177 -1.77 9.02 11.16
C ILE A 177 -2.20 8.49 12.52
N GLN A 178 -2.53 7.20 12.60
CA GLN A 178 -2.79 6.53 13.86
C GLN A 178 -1.44 6.15 14.50
N LEU A 179 -1.04 6.82 15.57
CA LEU A 179 0.29 6.66 16.17
C LEU A 179 0.51 5.29 16.81
N ALA A 180 -0.55 4.53 17.07
CA ALA A 180 -0.44 3.14 17.54
C ALA A 180 0.00 2.15 16.44
N GLU A 181 -0.17 2.53 15.16
CA GLU A 181 0.09 1.65 14.02
C GLU A 181 1.48 1.89 13.41
N VAL A 182 2.17 2.95 13.83
CA VAL A 182 3.48 3.35 13.29
C VAL A 182 4.39 3.85 14.40
N ASN A 183 5.69 3.60 14.27
CA ASN A 183 6.68 4.14 15.19
C ASN A 183 7.31 5.41 14.61
N LEU A 184 6.80 6.57 15.03
CA LEU A 184 7.33 7.88 14.63
C LEU A 184 8.22 8.54 15.70
N GLY A 185 8.43 7.88 16.84
CA GLY A 185 9.05 8.50 18.01
C GLY A 185 8.22 9.65 18.58
N SER A 186 8.89 10.62 19.19
CA SER A 186 8.24 11.84 19.70
C SER A 186 8.02 12.81 18.55
N ILE A 187 6.77 12.95 18.12
CA ILE A 187 6.38 13.84 17.04
C ILE A 187 5.61 15.05 17.57
N GLN A 188 5.88 16.23 17.01
CA GLN A 188 5.24 17.48 17.37
C GLN A 188 4.66 18.19 16.14
N PRO A 189 3.68 19.09 16.33
CA PRO A 189 3.27 20.01 15.27
C PRO A 189 4.47 20.78 14.70
N GLY A 190 4.53 20.88 13.37
CA GLY A 190 5.65 21.43 12.61
C GLY A 190 6.70 20.41 12.16
N ASP A 191 6.72 19.20 12.72
CA ASP A 191 7.63 18.15 12.29
C ASP A 191 7.23 17.59 10.92
N SER A 192 8.23 17.12 10.18
CA SER A 192 8.02 16.48 8.87
C SER A 192 7.92 14.97 9.02
N VAL A 193 7.04 14.36 8.23
CA VAL A 193 6.86 12.91 8.13
C VAL A 193 6.80 12.48 6.68
N GLN A 194 7.36 11.32 6.38
CA GLN A 194 7.20 10.69 5.09
C GLN A 194 5.93 9.85 5.13
N VAL A 195 5.00 10.09 4.20
CA VAL A 195 3.75 9.34 4.11
C VAL A 195 3.55 8.76 2.71
N ARG A 196 2.90 7.61 2.63
CA ARG A 196 2.35 7.05 1.38
C ARG A 196 0.84 7.05 1.48
N LEU A 197 0.18 7.75 0.57
CA LEU A 197 -1.27 7.97 0.62
C LEU A 197 -1.97 7.24 -0.51
N LEU A 198 -3.10 6.62 -0.19
CA LEU A 198 -4.04 6.10 -1.17
C LEU A 198 -5.28 6.99 -1.22
N ALA A 199 -5.50 7.63 -2.37
CA ALA A 199 -6.73 8.35 -2.63
C ALA A 199 -7.90 7.37 -2.80
N ARG A 200 -9.00 7.64 -2.11
CA ARG A 200 -10.28 6.96 -2.25
C ARG A 200 -11.36 8.00 -2.44
N GLU A 201 -11.98 8.00 -3.60
CA GLU A 201 -13.16 8.80 -3.84
C GLU A 201 -14.38 8.06 -3.30
N LYS A 202 -15.17 8.75 -2.47
CA LYS A 202 -16.47 8.29 -2.03
C LYS A 202 -17.43 9.47 -2.04
N ASP A 203 -18.55 9.33 -2.73
CA ASP A 203 -19.60 10.36 -2.84
C ASP A 203 -19.06 11.72 -3.33
N GLY A 204 -18.15 11.70 -4.32
CA GLY A 204 -17.49 12.90 -4.87
C GLY A 204 -16.43 13.53 -3.96
N VAL A 205 -16.15 12.93 -2.79
CA VAL A 205 -15.14 13.41 -1.84
C VAL A 205 -13.93 12.49 -1.89
N VAL A 206 -12.78 13.04 -2.24
CA VAL A 206 -11.49 12.34 -2.17
C VAL A 206 -11.02 12.30 -0.71
N ARG A 207 -10.84 11.09 -0.18
CA ARG A 207 -10.23 10.84 1.13
C ARG A 207 -8.90 10.14 0.95
N HIS A 208 -7.92 10.53 1.74
CA HIS A 208 -6.60 9.90 1.72
C HIS A 208 -6.49 8.92 2.89
N THR A 209 -6.19 7.66 2.58
CA THR A 209 -5.82 6.64 3.57
C THR A 209 -4.30 6.57 3.65
N VAL A 210 -3.75 6.65 4.86
CA VAL A 210 -2.30 6.44 5.09
C VAL A 210 -2.00 4.95 4.96
N LEU A 211 -1.12 4.58 4.04
CA LEU A 211 -0.65 3.20 3.87
C LEU A 211 0.62 2.92 4.68
N ALA A 212 1.48 3.93 4.78
CA ALA A 212 2.70 3.91 5.58
C ALA A 212 3.04 5.33 6.02
N ALA A 213 3.65 5.44 7.20
CA ALA A 213 4.23 6.68 7.71
C ALA A 213 5.55 6.38 8.43
N GLU A 214 6.54 7.22 8.18
CA GLU A 214 7.89 7.09 8.73
C GLU A 214 8.42 8.48 9.14
N SER A 215 9.22 8.53 10.20
CA SER A 215 9.92 9.76 10.59
C SER A 215 10.96 10.13 9.53
N THR A 216 11.16 11.43 9.32
CA THR A 216 12.11 11.92 8.31
C THR A 216 12.76 13.21 8.77
N SER A 217 13.99 13.43 8.32
CA SER A 217 14.69 14.71 8.46
C SER A 217 14.49 15.62 7.23
N ALA A 218 13.82 15.13 6.19
CA ALA A 218 13.52 15.92 5.00
C ALA A 218 12.56 17.06 5.34
N THR A 219 12.79 18.24 4.75
CA THR A 219 11.94 19.41 4.95
C THR A 219 10.64 19.28 4.17
N ALA A 220 9.51 19.58 4.82
CA ALA A 220 8.23 19.68 4.15
C ALA A 220 8.24 20.75 3.04
N PRO A 221 7.49 20.55 1.93
CA PRO A 221 7.43 21.53 0.85
C PRO A 221 6.93 22.90 1.32
N ALA A 222 7.48 23.97 0.73
CA ALA A 222 7.07 25.35 1.01
C ALA A 222 5.57 25.63 0.73
N SER A 223 4.94 24.78 -0.10
CA SER A 223 3.50 24.84 -0.39
C SER A 223 2.62 24.40 0.79
N VAL A 224 3.18 23.70 1.79
CA VAL A 224 2.43 23.21 2.95
C VAL A 224 3.04 23.61 4.28
N CYS A 225 4.32 24.01 4.32
CA CYS A 225 4.99 24.46 5.54
C CYS A 225 5.93 25.63 5.23
N ARG A 226 5.88 26.70 6.01
CA ARG A 226 6.78 27.85 5.87
C ARG A 226 7.08 28.49 7.22
N SER A 227 8.25 29.11 7.34
CA SER A 227 8.54 29.98 8.47
C SER A 227 7.78 31.31 8.34
N PHE A 228 7.55 31.97 9.47
CA PHE A 228 6.98 33.31 9.53
C PHE A 228 7.65 34.12 10.64
N LYS A 229 7.62 35.44 10.50
CA LYS A 229 8.06 36.37 11.53
C LYS A 229 7.30 37.69 11.41
N GLY A 230 6.84 38.23 12.52
CA GLY A 230 6.33 39.59 12.59
C GLY A 230 5.57 39.90 13.89
N PRO A 231 5.05 41.13 14.00
CA PRO A 231 4.32 41.56 15.18
C PRO A 231 2.95 40.88 15.25
N LEU A 232 2.60 40.38 16.44
CA LEU A 232 1.32 39.76 16.72
C LEU A 232 0.22 40.80 16.88
N ARG A 233 -0.86 40.64 16.12
CA ARG A 233 -2.12 41.36 16.28
C ARG A 233 -3.18 40.42 16.84
N LEU A 234 -3.59 40.64 18.08
CA LEU A 234 -4.63 39.86 18.76
C LEU A 234 -6.01 40.35 18.36
N HIS A 235 -6.93 39.40 18.31
CA HIS A 235 -8.35 39.63 18.18
C HIS A 235 -9.02 39.45 19.54
N ALA A 236 -10.12 40.17 19.79
CA ALA A 236 -10.90 40.07 21.03
C ALA A 236 -11.42 38.66 21.39
N LYS A 237 -11.34 37.71 20.45
CA LYS A 237 -11.73 36.30 20.62
C LYS A 237 -10.55 35.39 21.02
N GLY A 238 -9.39 35.95 21.31
CA GLY A 238 -8.21 35.24 21.81
C GLY A 238 -7.34 34.58 20.73
N PHE A 239 -7.70 34.67 19.44
CA PHE A 239 -6.79 34.31 18.34
C PHE A 239 -6.03 35.56 17.86
N GLY A 240 -5.04 35.38 16.98
CA GLY A 240 -4.29 36.51 16.43
C GLY A 240 -3.70 36.22 15.05
N PHE A 241 -3.02 37.22 14.51
CA PHE A 241 -2.29 37.10 13.25
C PHE A 241 -0.90 37.73 13.35
N ALA A 242 0.09 37.07 12.74
CA ALA A 242 1.42 37.61 12.49
C ALA A 242 1.83 37.23 11.07
N ASP A 243 2.28 38.17 10.24
CA ASP A 243 2.63 37.91 8.82
C ASP A 243 1.55 37.15 8.01
N ASN A 244 0.29 37.54 8.20
CA ASN A 244 -0.89 36.87 7.62
C ASN A 244 -1.05 35.38 7.99
N ILE A 245 -0.32 34.89 9.00
CA ILE A 245 -0.48 33.57 9.58
C ILE A 245 -1.49 33.65 10.71
N PHE A 246 -2.46 32.75 10.72
CA PHE A 246 -3.38 32.60 11.83
C PHE A 246 -2.68 31.95 13.03
N LEU A 247 -2.79 32.56 14.21
CA LEU A 247 -2.35 31.99 15.48
C LEU A 247 -3.60 31.55 16.26
N PRO A 248 -3.84 30.24 16.42
CA PRO A 248 -4.97 29.74 17.20
C PRO A 248 -4.90 30.18 18.67
N PRO A 249 -6.06 30.29 19.37
CA PRO A 249 -6.08 30.70 20.78
C PRO A 249 -5.21 29.82 21.68
N HIS A 250 -5.19 28.51 21.46
CA HIS A 250 -4.37 27.60 22.26
C HIS A 250 -2.86 27.88 22.10
N VAL A 251 -2.41 28.29 20.92
CA VAL A 251 -1.00 28.67 20.69
C VAL A 251 -0.67 29.96 21.46
N ILE A 252 -1.56 30.95 21.40
CA ILE A 252 -1.41 32.22 22.12
C ILE A 252 -1.35 32.00 23.63
N THR A 253 -2.28 31.21 24.18
CA THR A 253 -2.31 30.89 25.61
C THR A 253 -1.10 30.07 26.03
N GLN A 254 -0.73 29.03 25.28
CA GLN A 254 0.42 28.17 25.59
C GLN A 254 1.73 28.96 25.65
N TRP A 255 1.92 29.92 24.76
CA TRP A 255 3.13 30.73 24.68
C TRP A 255 3.03 32.06 25.41
N GLY A 256 1.90 32.36 26.07
CA GLY A 256 1.65 33.61 26.78
C GLY A 256 1.87 34.85 25.92
N LEU A 257 1.45 34.80 24.64
CA LEU A 257 1.68 35.88 23.68
C LEU A 257 0.74 37.06 23.94
N ALA A 258 1.26 38.27 23.80
CA ALA A 258 0.53 39.53 23.95
C ALA A 258 0.52 40.34 22.64
N GLU A 259 -0.38 41.33 22.57
CA GLU A 259 -0.44 42.31 21.47
C GLU A 259 0.95 42.93 21.26
N GLY A 260 1.35 43.08 20.00
CA GLY A 260 2.62 43.72 19.62
C GLY A 260 3.86 42.85 19.81
N ASN A 261 3.77 41.67 20.43
CA ASN A 261 4.92 40.76 20.54
C ASN A 261 5.48 40.42 19.16
N GLU A 262 6.79 40.50 18.99
CA GLU A 262 7.46 40.00 17.79
C GLU A 262 7.54 38.48 17.90
N VAL A 263 6.86 37.77 17.02
CA VAL A 263 6.74 36.30 17.06
C VAL A 263 7.37 35.72 15.81
N SER A 264 8.10 34.62 15.96
CA SER A 264 8.58 33.81 14.84
C SER A 264 8.36 32.32 15.06
N GLY A 265 8.17 31.58 13.98
CA GLY A 265 7.95 30.15 14.04
C GLY A 265 7.59 29.55 12.70
N TRP A 266 6.87 28.43 12.74
CA TRP A 266 6.47 27.66 11.56
C TRP A 266 4.96 27.63 11.44
N ALA A 267 4.49 27.82 10.21
CA ALA A 267 3.11 27.73 9.82
C ALA A 267 2.92 26.59 8.83
N ALA A 268 1.80 25.88 8.97
CA ALA A 268 1.38 24.87 8.03
C ALA A 268 0.08 25.28 7.34
N LEU A 269 -0.11 24.80 6.11
CA LEU A 269 -1.37 24.93 5.39
C LEU A 269 -2.41 24.01 6.05
N THR A 270 -3.54 24.58 6.46
CA THR A 270 -4.61 23.86 7.14
C THR A 270 -5.95 24.16 6.49
N HIS A 271 -6.86 23.18 6.46
CA HIS A 271 -8.18 23.39 5.91
C HIS A 271 -9.15 23.94 6.97
N ASN A 272 -9.58 25.19 6.80
CA ASN A 272 -10.63 25.77 7.62
C ASN A 272 -11.99 25.24 7.18
N ARG A 273 -12.53 24.28 7.94
CA ARG A 273 -13.83 23.63 7.65
C ARG A 273 -15.01 24.62 7.65
N VAL A 274 -14.95 25.68 8.45
CA VAL A 274 -16.04 26.67 8.54
C VAL A 274 -16.07 27.54 7.28
N LYS A 275 -14.90 27.97 6.81
CA LYS A 275 -14.75 28.81 5.61
C LYS A 275 -14.67 27.99 4.32
N SER A 276 -14.54 26.67 4.42
CA SER A 276 -14.24 25.75 3.30
C SER A 276 -13.06 26.23 2.45
N LYS A 277 -12.01 26.73 3.11
CA LYS A 277 -10.83 27.31 2.48
C LYS A 277 -9.58 26.96 3.25
N ASP A 278 -8.48 26.89 2.54
CA ASP A 278 -7.18 26.70 3.16
C ASP A 278 -6.66 28.02 3.73
N GLU A 279 -6.08 27.94 4.91
CA GLU A 279 -5.41 29.05 5.57
C GLU A 279 -4.12 28.59 6.23
N TRP A 280 -3.16 29.50 6.30
CA TRP A 280 -1.90 29.26 7.00
C TRP A 280 -2.12 29.42 8.50
N SER A 281 -1.83 28.37 9.26
CA SER A 281 -1.94 28.36 10.72
C SER A 281 -0.58 28.09 11.35
N ALA A 282 -0.23 28.83 12.38
CA ALA A 282 0.94 28.57 13.19
C ALA A 282 0.82 27.19 13.85
N VAL A 283 1.88 26.38 13.71
CA VAL A 283 1.98 25.04 14.30
C VAL A 283 3.11 24.95 15.33
N ARG A 284 4.13 25.80 15.20
CA ARG A 284 5.23 25.91 16.17
C ARG A 284 5.67 27.36 16.31
N ILE A 285 5.98 27.78 17.53
CA ILE A 285 6.64 29.05 17.83
C ILE A 285 8.09 28.73 18.21
N ASP A 286 9.04 29.41 17.57
CA ASP A 286 10.47 29.21 17.82
C ASP A 286 11.01 30.28 18.78
N SER A 287 10.51 31.52 18.67
CA SER A 287 10.86 32.60 19.61
C SER A 287 9.80 33.67 19.70
N ARG A 288 9.82 34.39 20.83
CA ARG A 288 9.09 35.64 21.05
C ARG A 288 10.04 36.68 21.65
N LEU A 289 9.96 37.91 21.17
CA LEU A 289 10.57 39.06 21.84
C LEU A 289 9.43 39.92 22.39
N THR A 290 9.46 40.13 23.70
CA THR A 290 8.68 41.19 24.35
C THR A 290 9.36 42.52 24.01
N GLU A 291 8.60 43.46 23.45
CA GLU A 291 9.01 44.85 23.51
C GLU A 291 9.14 45.22 25.00
N VAL A 292 10.37 45.48 25.42
CA VAL A 292 10.65 46.09 26.71
C VAL A 292 10.36 47.57 26.52
N CYS A 293 9.17 48.00 26.94
CA CYS A 293 8.89 49.42 27.14
C CYS A 293 9.67 49.94 28.35
#